data_AF-A0AAU1KHX8-F1
#
_entry.id   AF-A0AAU1KHX8-F1
#
_cell.length_a   1.000
_cell.length_b   1.000
_cell.length_c   1.000
_cell.angle_alpha   90.00
_cell.angle_beta   90.00
_cell.angle_gamma   90.00
#
_symmetry.space_group_name_H-M   'P 1'
#
loop_
_entity.id
_entity.type
_entity.pdbx_description
1 polymer ?
#
loop_
_entity_poly.entity_id
_entity_poly.type
_entity_poly.pdbx_seq_one_letter_code
_entity_poly.pdbx_strand_id
1 'polypeptide(L)'
;MPEEKPEATAENPPAPPAGEEVPSGEKPDDKGGAGAESTSEEDALPDWARKELAKVRGEAAGYRTRLRDAETKLSGAKTPEEVEAALADVKAKNAELEHSLVVATVARKFDLPEALAGRLRGATSEELEADAKALQSLLTPVPPPALGGGLDPSDEDDGEMDPRKLARRTRRF
;
A
#
# COMPACT_ATOMS: atom_id res chain seq x y z
N MET A 1 -30.56 -74.53 40.31
CA MET A 1 -31.57 -73.45 40.33
C MET A 1 -32.13 -73.35 38.90
N PRO A 2 -33.46 -73.18 38.77
CA PRO A 2 -34.41 -73.61 37.69
C PRO A 2 -34.17 -73.01 36.28
N GLU A 3 -34.53 -73.67 35.16
CA GLU A 3 -35.79 -73.57 34.34
C GLU A 3 -36.24 -72.10 34.09
N GLU A 4 -36.62 -71.57 32.92
CA GLU A 4 -37.21 -72.06 31.66
C GLU A 4 -37.23 -70.84 30.68
N LYS A 5 -36.80 -70.95 29.41
CA LYS A 5 -37.62 -70.90 28.15
C LYS A 5 -37.89 -69.49 27.50
N PRO A 6 -38.32 -69.39 26.21
CA PRO A 6 -37.49 -68.84 25.11
C PRO A 6 -38.28 -67.90 24.15
N GLU A 7 -37.93 -67.89 22.85
CA GLU A 7 -38.64 -67.31 21.68
C GLU A 7 -38.49 -65.80 21.49
N ALA A 8 -38.39 -65.20 20.30
CA ALA A 8 -38.43 -65.59 18.88
C ALA A 8 -38.18 -64.23 18.15
N THR A 9 -37.28 -64.08 17.17
CA THR A 9 -37.51 -64.27 15.73
C THR A 9 -37.17 -62.99 14.96
N ALA A 10 -36.28 -63.17 13.98
CA ALA A 10 -36.18 -62.57 12.65
C ALA A 10 -36.04 -61.05 12.37
N GLU A 11 -35.20 -60.85 11.36
CA GLU A 11 -35.32 -59.92 10.23
C GLU A 11 -34.78 -58.48 10.31
N ASN A 12 -33.66 -58.33 9.60
CA ASN A 12 -33.05 -57.13 9.03
C ASN A 12 -33.86 -56.68 7.78
N PRO A 13 -33.62 -55.50 7.19
CA PRO A 13 -33.92 -54.12 7.60
C PRO A 13 -34.98 -53.43 6.68
N PRO A 14 -35.35 -52.16 6.92
CA PRO A 14 -35.35 -51.22 5.79
C PRO A 14 -34.90 -49.77 6.11
N ALA A 15 -34.16 -49.20 5.15
CA ALA A 15 -34.25 -47.87 4.48
C ALA A 15 -34.81 -46.61 5.20
N PRO A 16 -34.33 -45.40 4.80
CA PRO A 16 -34.40 -44.16 5.58
C PRO A 16 -35.76 -43.45 5.46
N PRO A 17 -36.16 -42.61 6.44
CA PRO A 17 -37.29 -41.72 6.24
C PRO A 17 -36.89 -40.56 5.33
N ALA A 18 -37.60 -40.45 4.22
CA ALA A 18 -37.67 -39.25 3.38
C ALA A 18 -38.68 -38.26 3.97
N GLY A 19 -38.38 -36.97 3.84
CA GLY A 19 -39.40 -35.91 3.82
C GLY A 19 -39.53 -35.11 5.11
N GLU A 20 -38.61 -34.18 5.34
CA GLU A 20 -38.96 -32.91 5.99
C GLU A 20 -38.63 -31.77 5.02
N GLU A 21 -39.62 -30.89 4.90
CA GLU A 21 -39.77 -29.89 3.86
C GLU A 21 -38.71 -28.80 3.93
N VAL A 22 -38.30 -28.40 2.74
CA VAL A 22 -37.54 -27.19 2.48
C VAL A 22 -38.46 -25.98 2.74
N PRO A 23 -38.17 -25.04 3.64
CA PRO A 23 -38.59 -23.68 3.44
C PRO A 23 -37.63 -23.07 2.44
N SER A 24 -37.98 -23.22 1.17
CA SER A 24 -37.56 -22.29 0.13
C SER A 24 -38.28 -20.98 0.40
N GLY A 25 -37.54 -19.89 0.58
CA GLY A 25 -38.10 -18.55 0.55
C GLY A 25 -37.70 -17.67 1.72
N GLU A 26 -36.46 -17.19 1.72
CA GLU A 26 -36.23 -15.75 1.64
C GLU A 26 -34.80 -15.53 1.15
N LYS A 27 -34.67 -15.28 -0.15
CA LYS A 27 -33.56 -14.46 -0.63
C LYS A 27 -33.69 -13.15 0.15
N PRO A 28 -32.64 -12.64 0.83
CA PRO A 28 -32.45 -11.21 0.74
C PRO A 28 -32.20 -10.97 -0.75
N ASP A 29 -33.23 -10.49 -1.44
CA ASP A 29 -33.03 -9.57 -2.53
C ASP A 29 -32.19 -8.40 -1.98
N ASP A 30 -30.89 -8.60 -1.80
CA ASP A 30 -29.92 -7.52 -1.92
C ASP A 30 -29.71 -7.28 -3.41
N LYS A 31 -30.83 -6.95 -4.05
CA LYS A 31 -30.86 -5.92 -5.08
C LYS A 31 -30.80 -4.56 -4.37
N GLY A 32 -29.85 -4.44 -3.44
CA GLY A 32 -29.28 -3.18 -2.99
C GLY A 32 -28.38 -2.69 -4.10
N GLY A 33 -29.00 -2.21 -5.18
CA GLY A 33 -28.34 -1.24 -6.03
C GLY A 33 -28.02 -0.02 -5.16
N ALA A 34 -26.87 -0.05 -4.51
CA ALA A 34 -26.14 1.16 -4.12
C ALA A 34 -25.12 1.47 -5.25
N GLY A 35 -25.62 1.42 -6.49
CA GLY A 35 -25.11 2.29 -7.52
C GLY A 35 -25.75 3.65 -7.29
N ALA A 36 -24.91 4.68 -7.18
CA ALA A 36 -25.26 6.09 -7.27
C ALA A 36 -26.02 6.71 -6.09
N GLU A 37 -25.34 6.88 -4.96
CA GLU A 37 -25.56 8.09 -4.12
C GLU A 37 -24.27 8.85 -3.78
N SER A 38 -23.10 8.35 -4.20
CA SER A 38 -21.81 9.01 -4.02
C SER A 38 -21.33 9.82 -5.24
N THR A 39 -22.15 10.00 -6.27
CA THR A 39 -21.74 10.80 -7.44
C THR A 39 -21.62 12.28 -7.10
N SER A 40 -22.46 12.84 -6.23
CA SER A 40 -22.44 14.29 -5.96
C SER A 40 -21.20 14.79 -5.23
N GLU A 41 -20.64 14.00 -4.30
CA GLU A 41 -19.43 14.38 -3.55
C GLU A 41 -18.15 13.96 -4.28
N GLU A 42 -18.18 12.84 -4.98
CA GLU A 42 -17.01 12.37 -5.74
C GLU A 42 -16.82 13.14 -7.05
N ASP A 43 -17.91 13.58 -7.70
CA ASP A 43 -17.86 14.45 -8.88
C ASP A 43 -17.48 15.91 -8.53
N ALA A 44 -17.50 16.28 -7.25
CA ALA A 44 -16.99 17.57 -6.77
C ALA A 44 -15.47 17.56 -6.52
N LEU A 45 -14.82 16.40 -6.52
CA LEU A 45 -13.38 16.29 -6.32
C LEU A 45 -12.60 16.76 -7.57
N PRO A 46 -11.38 17.29 -7.41
CA PRO A 46 -10.49 17.56 -8.54
C PRO A 46 -10.21 16.30 -9.38
N ASP A 47 -9.93 16.48 -10.67
CA ASP A 47 -9.66 15.37 -11.61
C ASP A 47 -8.54 14.43 -11.13
N TRP A 48 -7.48 14.98 -10.52
CA TRP A 48 -6.38 14.18 -9.99
C TRP A 48 -6.83 13.28 -8.83
N ALA A 49 -7.73 13.76 -7.97
CA ALA A 49 -8.23 13.03 -6.81
C ALA A 49 -9.19 11.92 -7.23
N ARG A 50 -10.08 12.20 -8.21
CA ARG A 50 -10.93 11.17 -8.83
C ARG A 50 -10.12 10.05 -9.46
N LYS A 51 -9.06 10.42 -10.21
CA LYS A 51 -8.18 9.45 -10.86
C LYS A 51 -7.46 8.56 -9.84
N GLU A 52 -6.96 9.15 -8.75
CA GLU A 52 -6.29 8.39 -7.68
C GLU A 52 -7.28 7.48 -6.95
N LEU A 53 -8.49 7.96 -6.62
CA LEU A 53 -9.54 7.11 -6.04
C LEU A 53 -9.91 5.94 -6.95
N ALA A 54 -10.05 6.18 -8.25
CA ALA A 54 -10.31 5.11 -9.22
C ALA A 54 -9.17 4.08 -9.26
N LYS A 55 -7.91 4.54 -9.22
CA LYS A 55 -6.72 3.68 -9.16
C LYS A 55 -6.73 2.80 -7.91
N VAL A 56 -6.86 3.42 -6.72
CA VAL A 56 -6.88 2.71 -5.44
C VAL A 56 -8.05 1.72 -5.35
N ARG A 57 -9.23 2.09 -5.85
CA ARG A 57 -10.39 1.18 -5.93
C ARG A 57 -10.13 0.00 -6.85
N GLY A 58 -9.48 0.21 -7.99
CA GLY A 58 -9.07 -0.84 -8.91
C GLY A 58 -8.10 -1.82 -8.26
N GLU A 59 -7.09 -1.30 -7.55
CA GLU A 59 -6.14 -2.11 -6.79
C GLU A 59 -6.84 -2.91 -5.68
N ALA A 60 -7.72 -2.28 -4.89
CA ALA A 60 -8.52 -2.93 -3.86
C ALA A 60 -9.45 -4.03 -4.41
N ALA A 61 -10.03 -3.82 -5.60
CA ALA A 61 -10.78 -4.87 -6.28
C ALA A 61 -9.87 -6.05 -6.68
N GLY A 62 -8.68 -5.76 -7.23
CA GLY A 62 -7.68 -6.77 -7.56
C GLY A 62 -7.22 -7.59 -6.35
N TYR A 63 -6.97 -6.95 -5.20
CA TYR A 63 -6.61 -7.65 -3.97
C TYR A 63 -7.72 -8.58 -3.48
N ARG A 64 -8.97 -8.14 -3.54
CA ARG A 64 -10.13 -8.99 -3.20
C ARG A 64 -10.24 -10.21 -4.11
N THR A 65 -9.98 -10.07 -5.41
CA THR A 65 -9.96 -11.23 -6.33
C THR A 65 -8.81 -12.18 -6.01
N ARG A 66 -7.58 -11.66 -5.82
CA ARG A 66 -6.42 -12.48 -5.47
C ARG A 66 -6.62 -13.25 -4.16
N LEU A 67 -7.29 -12.64 -3.17
CA LEU A 67 -7.64 -13.29 -1.91
C LEU A 67 -8.58 -14.47 -2.16
N ARG A 68 -9.69 -14.25 -2.90
CA ARG A 68 -10.64 -15.32 -3.24
C ARG A 68 -9.99 -16.45 -4.05
N ASP A 69 -9.09 -16.11 -4.97
CA ASP A 69 -8.33 -17.11 -5.74
C ASP A 69 -7.43 -17.95 -4.83
N ALA A 70 -6.77 -17.34 -3.85
CA ALA A 70 -5.95 -18.03 -2.87
C ALA A 70 -6.79 -18.92 -1.93
N GLU A 71 -7.92 -18.42 -1.44
CA GLU A 71 -8.88 -19.19 -0.63
C GLU A 71 -9.42 -20.40 -1.41
N THR A 72 -9.78 -20.21 -2.68
CA THR A 72 -10.25 -21.29 -3.55
C THR A 72 -9.16 -22.35 -3.75
N LYS A 73 -7.91 -21.95 -4.02
CA LYS A 73 -6.77 -22.88 -4.13
C LYS A 73 -6.54 -23.67 -2.85
N LEU A 74 -6.61 -23.01 -1.69
CA LEU A 74 -6.42 -23.66 -0.40
C LEU A 74 -7.55 -24.65 -0.07
N SER A 75 -8.80 -24.28 -0.36
CA SER A 75 -9.98 -25.14 -0.17
C SER A 75 -10.06 -26.31 -1.15
N GLY A 76 -9.49 -26.15 -2.35
CA GLY A 76 -9.46 -27.15 -3.41
C GLY A 76 -8.26 -28.11 -3.36
N ALA A 77 -7.24 -27.78 -2.57
CA ALA A 77 -6.06 -28.61 -2.37
C ALA A 77 -6.45 -29.89 -1.62
N LYS A 78 -6.16 -31.04 -2.21
CA LYS A 78 -6.52 -32.36 -1.66
C LYS A 78 -5.31 -33.10 -1.10
N THR A 79 -4.12 -32.64 -1.43
CA THR A 79 -2.86 -33.21 -0.95
C THR A 79 -2.14 -32.23 -0.02
N PRO A 80 -1.38 -32.72 0.97
CA PRO A 80 -0.60 -31.85 1.85
C PRO A 80 0.43 -31.01 1.09
N GLU A 81 0.98 -31.57 0.00
CA GLU A 81 1.93 -30.88 -0.88
C GLU A 81 1.30 -29.66 -1.60
N GLU A 82 0.05 -29.78 -2.06
CA GLU A 82 -0.69 -28.66 -2.66
C GLU A 82 -0.99 -27.55 -1.64
N VAL A 83 -1.29 -27.92 -0.39
CA VAL A 83 -1.50 -26.96 0.70
C VAL A 83 -0.21 -26.21 1.03
N GLU A 84 0.91 -26.92 1.15
CA GLU A 84 2.22 -26.31 1.40
C GLU A 84 2.64 -25.36 0.27
N ALA A 85 2.41 -25.77 -0.99
CA ALA A 85 2.67 -24.92 -2.15
C ALA A 85 1.79 -23.65 -2.14
N ALA A 86 0.49 -23.78 -1.88
CA ALA A 86 -0.42 -22.64 -1.79
C ALA A 86 -0.05 -21.69 -0.64
N LEU A 87 0.37 -22.23 0.51
CA LEU A 87 0.86 -21.43 1.63
C LEU A 87 2.18 -20.72 1.32
N ALA A 88 3.10 -21.38 0.62
CA ALA A 88 4.35 -20.77 0.18
C ALA A 88 4.09 -19.61 -0.79
N ASP A 89 3.18 -19.78 -1.75
CA ASP A 89 2.76 -18.73 -2.67
C ASP A 89 2.17 -17.50 -1.95
N VAL A 90 1.30 -17.73 -0.95
CA VAL A 90 0.71 -16.65 -0.16
C VAL A 90 1.78 -15.94 0.66
N LYS A 91 2.69 -16.68 1.30
CA LYS A 91 3.81 -16.12 2.06
C LYS A 91 4.74 -15.29 1.19
N ALA A 92 5.07 -15.77 -0.01
CA ALA A 92 5.90 -15.06 -0.97
C ALA A 92 5.27 -13.73 -1.38
N LYS A 93 3.97 -13.74 -1.72
CA LYS A 93 3.22 -12.52 -2.06
C LYS A 93 3.13 -11.55 -0.87
N ASN A 94 2.97 -12.07 0.35
CA ASN A 94 2.93 -11.21 1.53
C ASN A 94 4.29 -10.55 1.78
N ALA A 95 5.39 -11.31 1.69
CA ALA A 95 6.73 -10.77 1.82
C ALA A 95 7.05 -9.70 0.74
N GLU A 96 6.59 -9.91 -0.50
CA GLU A 96 6.70 -8.92 -1.57
C GLU A 96 5.93 -7.64 -1.26
N LEU A 97 4.69 -7.76 -0.76
CA LEU A 97 3.88 -6.60 -0.35
C LEU A 97 4.51 -5.85 0.82
N GLU A 98 4.95 -6.56 1.87
CA GLU A 98 5.66 -5.99 3.01
C GLU A 98 6.91 -5.22 2.56
N HIS A 99 7.72 -5.80 1.68
CA HIS A 99 8.90 -5.13 1.13
C HIS A 99 8.51 -3.87 0.33
N SER A 100 7.51 -3.97 -0.54
CA SER A 100 7.03 -2.83 -1.34
C SER A 100 6.53 -1.67 -0.46
N LEU A 101 5.89 -1.97 0.67
CA LEU A 101 5.44 -0.96 1.63
C LEU A 101 6.62 -0.29 2.34
N VAL A 102 7.64 -1.06 2.73
CA VAL A 102 8.87 -0.50 3.32
C VAL A 102 9.56 0.41 2.32
N VAL A 103 9.74 -0.03 1.08
CA VAL A 103 10.33 0.76 -0.02
C VAL A 103 9.54 2.05 -0.26
N ALA A 104 8.21 1.97 -0.36
CA ALA A 104 7.36 3.14 -0.56
C ALA A 104 7.41 4.11 0.64
N THR A 105 7.47 3.58 1.87
CA THR A 105 7.58 4.40 3.08
C THR A 105 8.92 5.14 3.12
N VAL A 106 10.01 4.44 2.81
CA VAL A 106 11.35 5.05 2.74
C VAL A 106 11.40 6.10 1.63
N ALA A 107 10.90 5.80 0.43
CA ALA A 107 10.86 6.75 -0.66
C ALA A 107 10.11 8.05 -0.27
N ARG A 108 8.96 7.93 0.40
CA ARG A 108 8.20 9.09 0.91
C ARG A 108 8.97 9.86 2.00
N LYS A 109 9.67 9.16 2.90
CA LYS A 109 10.47 9.82 3.96
C LYS A 109 11.57 10.72 3.39
N PHE A 110 12.12 10.38 2.22
CA PHE A 110 13.20 11.13 1.56
C PHE A 110 12.73 11.96 0.35
N ASP A 111 11.41 12.15 0.19
CA ASP A 111 10.80 12.88 -0.94
C ASP A 111 11.27 12.39 -2.32
N LEU A 112 11.49 11.08 -2.45
CA LEU A 112 11.90 10.47 -3.71
C LEU A 112 10.69 10.27 -4.63
N PRO A 113 10.81 10.60 -5.93
CA PRO A 113 9.80 10.26 -6.92
C PRO A 113 9.51 8.75 -6.97
N GLU A 114 8.26 8.37 -7.26
CA GLU A 114 7.81 6.97 -7.37
C GLU A 114 8.65 6.16 -8.37
N ALA A 115 9.13 6.81 -9.44
CA ALA A 115 10.02 6.22 -10.44
C ALA A 115 11.39 5.77 -9.87
N LEU A 116 11.85 6.38 -8.77
CA LEU A 116 13.09 6.01 -8.08
C LEU A 116 12.85 5.06 -6.90
N ALA A 117 11.64 5.05 -6.33
CA ALA A 117 11.29 4.13 -5.25
C ALA A 117 11.55 2.66 -5.65
N GLY A 118 11.13 2.25 -6.86
CA GLY A 118 11.38 0.90 -7.38
C GLY A 118 12.84 0.58 -7.69
N ARG A 119 13.76 1.55 -7.58
CA ARG A 119 15.21 1.37 -7.78
C ARG A 119 16.00 1.30 -6.49
N LEU A 120 15.34 1.51 -5.34
CA LEU A 120 16.00 1.42 -4.04
C LEU A 120 16.57 0.01 -3.84
N ARG A 121 17.84 -0.04 -3.45
CA ARG A 121 18.57 -1.29 -3.19
C ARG A 121 18.68 -1.52 -1.70
N GLY A 122 18.28 -2.70 -1.25
CA GLY A 122 18.39 -3.12 0.14
C GLY A 122 17.37 -4.17 0.50
N ALA A 123 17.76 -5.06 1.41
CA ALA A 123 16.86 -6.03 2.03
C ALA A 123 16.30 -5.52 3.37
N THR A 124 17.02 -4.61 4.03
CA THR A 124 16.64 -4.04 5.33
C THR A 124 16.18 -2.59 5.18
N SER A 125 15.42 -2.11 6.16
CA SER A 125 15.00 -0.70 6.20
C SER A 125 16.21 0.23 6.21
N GLU A 126 17.28 -0.12 6.94
CA GLU A 126 18.48 0.71 7.07
C GLU A 126 19.24 0.85 5.74
N GLU A 127 19.39 -0.26 4.99
CA GLU A 127 20.00 -0.24 3.66
C GLU A 127 19.20 0.62 2.68
N LEU A 128 17.86 0.47 2.69
CA LEU A 128 16.96 1.25 1.86
C LEU A 128 17.03 2.75 2.19
N GLU A 129 17.11 3.10 3.47
CA GLU A 129 17.24 4.50 3.91
C GLU A 129 18.59 5.11 3.51
N ALA A 130 19.68 4.33 3.57
CA ALA A 130 21.00 4.77 3.13
C ALA A 130 21.03 5.03 1.61
N ASP A 131 20.48 4.11 0.81
CA ASP A 131 20.38 4.27 -0.65
C ASP A 131 19.45 5.42 -1.02
N ALA A 132 18.32 5.56 -0.31
CA ALA A 132 17.39 6.67 -0.51
C ALA A 132 18.04 8.02 -0.23
N LYS A 133 18.83 8.13 0.83
CA LYS A 133 19.60 9.34 1.16
C LYS A 133 20.65 9.64 0.09
N ALA A 134 21.32 8.63 -0.44
CA ALA A 134 22.27 8.78 -1.54
C ALA A 134 21.58 9.34 -2.79
N LEU A 135 20.44 8.77 -3.19
CA LEU A 135 19.64 9.28 -4.32
C LEU A 135 19.13 10.70 -4.07
N GLN A 136 18.63 10.98 -2.86
CA GLN A 136 18.13 12.31 -2.50
C GLN A 136 19.20 13.38 -2.72
N SER A 137 20.44 13.12 -2.30
CA SER A 137 21.56 14.07 -2.47
C SER A 137 21.86 14.44 -3.93
N LEU A 138 21.52 13.56 -4.87
CA LEU A 138 21.68 13.80 -6.32
C LEU A 138 20.50 14.60 -6.90
N LEU A 139 19.33 14.54 -6.27
CA LEU A 139 18.12 15.22 -6.72
C LEU A 139 18.03 16.64 -6.17
N THR A 140 18.44 16.84 -4.91
CA THR A 140 18.43 18.18 -4.31
C THR A 140 19.53 19.02 -4.94
N PRO A 141 19.21 20.12 -5.64
CA PRO A 141 20.23 21.00 -6.16
C PRO A 141 21.04 21.55 -4.98
N VAL A 142 22.35 21.32 -5.00
CA VAL A 142 23.26 21.97 -4.07
C VAL A 142 23.11 23.47 -4.31
N PRO A 143 22.68 24.26 -3.29
CA PRO A 143 22.57 25.70 -3.47
C PRO A 143 23.96 26.22 -3.89
N PRO A 144 24.04 27.03 -4.97
CA PRO A 144 25.31 27.58 -5.38
C PRO A 144 25.93 28.32 -4.18
N PRO A 145 27.28 28.30 -4.05
CA PRO A 145 27.92 29.13 -3.05
C PRO A 145 27.39 30.55 -3.20
N ALA A 146 26.94 31.13 -2.09
CA ALA A 146 26.39 32.47 -2.09
C ALA A 146 27.40 33.39 -2.79
N LEU A 147 27.03 33.90 -3.97
CA LEU A 147 27.83 34.87 -4.69
C LEU A 147 27.69 36.19 -3.92
N GLY A 148 28.44 36.31 -2.82
CA GLY A 148 28.56 37.51 -2.00
C GLY A 148 29.41 38.54 -2.73
N GLY A 149 28.84 39.13 -3.77
CA GLY A 149 29.45 40.23 -4.55
C GLY A 149 28.65 41.53 -4.43
N GLY A 150 27.77 41.64 -3.44
CA GLY A 150 26.98 42.84 -3.16
C GLY A 150 27.34 43.39 -1.78
N LEU A 151 27.44 44.72 -1.68
CA LEU A 151 27.47 45.40 -0.38
C LEU A 151 26.18 45.05 0.36
N ASP A 152 26.29 44.48 1.56
CA ASP A 152 25.12 44.23 2.41
C ASP A 152 24.62 45.59 2.92
N PRO A 153 23.34 45.96 2.75
CA PRO A 153 22.82 47.22 3.28
C PRO A 153 22.82 47.29 4.83
N SER A 154 23.09 46.16 5.50
CA SER A 154 23.33 46.10 6.95
C SER A 154 24.80 46.22 7.35
N ASP A 155 25.74 46.10 6.40
CA ASP A 155 27.12 46.52 6.65
C ASP A 155 27.11 48.04 6.80
N GLU A 156 27.45 48.50 8.00
CA GLU A 156 27.56 49.92 8.30
C GLU A 156 28.45 50.57 7.25
N ASP A 157 27.96 51.67 6.63
CA ASP A 157 28.71 52.47 5.68
C ASP A 157 30.04 52.89 6.34
N ASP A 158 31.11 52.15 6.02
CA ASP A 158 32.48 52.39 6.48
C ASP A 158 33.02 53.74 5.95
N GLY A 159 32.24 54.42 5.12
CA GLY A 159 32.54 55.69 4.52
C GLY A 159 33.70 55.60 3.54
N GLU A 160 34.09 54.39 3.10
CA GLU A 160 35.03 54.15 2.01
C GLU A 160 34.52 54.81 0.71
N MET A 161 33.19 54.90 0.55
CA MET A 161 32.50 55.52 -0.59
C MET A 161 31.99 56.94 -0.34
N ASP A 162 32.42 57.63 0.74
CA ASP A 162 32.05 59.03 0.98
C ASP A 162 32.69 59.95 -0.10
N PRO A 163 31.87 60.69 -0.90
CA PRO A 163 32.38 61.54 -1.98
C PRO A 163 33.38 62.61 -1.50
N ARG A 164 33.26 63.08 -0.25
CA ARG A 164 34.20 64.07 0.32
C ARG A 164 35.56 63.45 0.64
N LYS A 165 35.58 62.21 1.15
CA LYS A 165 36.83 61.48 1.43
C LYS A 165 37.51 61.07 0.12
N LEU A 166 36.75 60.59 -0.86
CA LEU A 166 37.26 60.25 -2.20
C LEU A 166 37.87 61.46 -2.91
N ALA A 167 37.19 62.61 -2.92
CA ALA A 167 37.72 63.84 -3.52
C ALA A 167 39.00 64.33 -2.84
N ARG A 168 39.17 64.10 -1.53
CA ARG A 168 40.41 64.42 -0.80
C ARG A 168 41.54 63.45 -1.12
N ARG A 169 41.22 62.16 -1.32
CA ARG A 169 42.19 61.10 -1.68
C ARG A 169 42.75 61.30 -3.09
N THR A 170 41.91 61.68 -4.05
CA THR A 170 42.32 61.88 -5.46
C THR A 170 43.01 63.22 -5.72
N ARG A 171 42.80 64.22 -4.86
CA ARG A 171 43.43 65.56 -4.98
C ARG A 171 44.87 65.61 -4.44
N ARG A 172 45.39 64.52 -3.87
CA ARG A 172 46.80 64.39 -3.46
C ARG A 172 47.62 63.64 -4.52
N PHE A 173 47.46 64.00 -5.78
CA PHE A 173 48.38 63.68 -6.87
C PHE A 173 48.72 64.97 -7.61
#